data_AF-A0A2D4HE85-F1
#
_entry.id   AF-A0A2D4HE85-F1
#
_cell.length_a   1.000
_cell.length_b   1.000
_cell.length_c   1.000
_cell.angle_alpha   90.00
_cell.angle_beta   90.00
_cell.angle_gamma   90.00
#
_symmetry.space_group_name_H-M   'P 1'
#
loop_
_entity.id
_entity.type
_entity.pdbx_description
1 polymer ?
#
loop_
_entity_poly.entity_id
_entity_poly.type
_entity_poly.pdbx_seq_one_letter_code
_entity_poly.pdbx_strand_id
1 'polypeptide(L)'
;MNFDVDVYVNLPKFQLEENYDLKSYFAALGLVDMFDSGKANLSGMSGAQNLHVSKIVHKSFLEVNEEGTEAAAATAAAVMFCLSMEENFIADHPFVFFIRHNPTNTILFLGRFVSP
;
A
#
# COMPACT_ATOMS: atom_id res chain seq x y z
N MET A 1 -3.56 -20.77 24.75
CA MET A 1 -2.09 -20.71 24.82
C MET A 1 -1.65 -19.97 23.57
N ASN A 2 -1.25 -18.71 23.70
CA ASN A 2 -0.55 -18.02 22.61
C ASN A 2 0.89 -18.51 22.68
N PHE A 3 1.35 -19.18 21.64
CA PHE A 3 2.77 -19.42 21.46
C PHE A 3 3.26 -18.22 20.67
N ASP A 4 3.96 -17.30 21.35
CA ASP A 4 4.79 -16.33 20.65
C ASP A 4 5.91 -17.13 19.98
N VAL A 5 5.92 -17.10 18.65
CA VAL A 5 6.94 -17.72 17.82
C VAL A 5 7.83 -16.59 17.34
N ASP A 6 9.10 -16.64 17.71
CA ASP A 6 10.10 -15.72 17.18
C ASP A 6 10.43 -16.11 15.73
N VAL A 7 10.38 -15.13 14.83
CA VAL A 7 10.61 -15.32 13.39
C VAL A 7 11.68 -14.35 12.90
N TYR A 8 12.68 -14.88 12.20
CA TYR A 8 13.64 -14.07 11.46
C TYR A 8 13.06 -13.62 10.13
N VAL A 9 12.92 -12.31 9.95
CA VAL A 9 12.29 -11.72 8.76
C VAL A 9 13.35 -11.08 7.87
N ASN A 10 13.48 -11.59 6.65
CA ASN A 10 14.24 -10.99 5.57
C ASN A 10 13.26 -10.34 4.57
N LEU A 11 13.24 -9.01 4.55
CA LEU A 11 12.42 -8.21 3.65
C LEU A 11 13.34 -7.32 2.78
N PRO A 12 13.11 -7.23 1.46
CA PRO A 12 13.92 -6.37 0.61
C PRO A 12 13.71 -4.89 0.95
N LYS A 13 14.78 -4.12 0.81
CA LYS A 13 14.72 -2.66 0.74
C LYS A 13 14.25 -2.27 -0.66
N PHE A 14 13.18 -1.51 -0.75
CA PHE A 14 12.64 -1.11 -2.05
C PHE A 14 11.95 0.25 -2.01
N GLN A 15 11.85 0.83 -3.20
CA GLN A 15 11.11 2.06 -3.46
C GLN A 15 10.11 1.82 -4.58
N LEU A 16 8.88 2.31 -4.39
CA LEU A 16 7.81 2.26 -5.36
C LEU A 16 7.27 3.67 -5.57
N GLU A 17 7.26 4.14 -6.81
CA GLU A 17 6.59 5.38 -7.21
C GLU A 17 5.64 5.06 -8.36
N GLU A 18 4.35 5.32 -8.14
CA GLU A 18 3.31 5.01 -9.10
C GLU A 18 2.44 6.23 -9.36
N ASN A 19 1.96 6.35 -10.60
CA ASN A 19 1.08 7.44 -11.03
C ASN A 19 -0.02 6.89 -11.94
N TYR A 20 -1.23 6.82 -11.41
CA TYR A 20 -2.38 6.26 -12.09
C TYR A 20 -3.34 7.36 -12.57
N ASP A 21 -3.78 7.24 -13.82
CA ASP A 21 -5.03 7.84 -14.28
C ASP A 21 -6.16 6.84 -14.05
N LEU A 22 -7.01 7.13 -13.06
CA LEU A 22 -8.08 6.25 -12.62
C LEU A 22 -9.36 6.39 -13.45
N LYS A 23 -9.41 7.31 -14.42
CA LYS A 23 -10.63 7.57 -15.21
C LYS A 23 -11.18 6.29 -15.85
N SER A 24 -10.33 5.55 -16.56
CA SER A 24 -10.74 4.31 -17.25
C SER A 24 -11.20 3.22 -16.29
N TYR A 25 -10.53 3.11 -15.14
CA TYR A 25 -10.87 2.14 -14.10
C TYR A 25 -12.25 2.45 -13.48
N PHE A 26 -12.50 3.71 -13.11
CA PHE A 26 -13.81 4.11 -12.58
C PHE A 26 -14.92 4.01 -13.62
N ALA A 27 -14.63 4.33 -14.89
CA ALA A 27 -15.58 4.13 -15.98
C ALA A 27 -15.95 2.64 -16.16
N ALA A 28 -14.96 1.74 -16.09
CA ALA A 28 -15.18 0.30 -16.14
C ALA A 28 -15.97 -0.22 -14.93
N LEU A 29 -15.90 0.46 -13.79
CA LEU A 29 -16.73 0.19 -12.60
C LEU A 29 -18.14 0.80 -12.68
N GLY A 30 -18.49 1.48 -13.77
CA GLY A 30 -19.83 2.03 -14.02
C GLY A 30 -19.99 3.53 -13.79
N LEU A 31 -18.94 4.23 -13.35
CA LEU A 31 -18.98 5.70 -13.19
C LEU A 31 -18.71 6.39 -14.54
N VAL A 32 -19.61 6.25 -15.50
CA VAL A 32 -19.44 6.78 -16.86
C VAL A 32 -19.91 8.22 -17.01
N ASP A 33 -21.07 8.57 -16.45
CA ASP A 33 -21.71 9.87 -16.67
C ASP A 33 -20.90 11.04 -16.09
N MET A 34 -20.16 10.81 -14.99
CA MET A 34 -19.33 11.87 -14.38
C MET A 34 -18.22 12.39 -15.30
N PHE A 35 -17.85 11.63 -16.32
CA PHE A 35 -16.81 11.98 -17.29
C PHE A 35 -17.36 12.59 -18.59
N ASP A 36 -18.70 12.64 -18.74
CA ASP A 36 -19.39 13.14 -19.93
C ASP A 36 -19.94 14.54 -19.66
N SER A 37 -19.53 15.54 -20.45
CA SER A 37 -19.95 16.93 -20.25
C SER A 37 -21.44 17.18 -20.43
N GLY A 38 -22.16 16.32 -21.16
CA GLY A 38 -23.59 16.41 -21.38
C GLY A 38 -24.43 15.60 -20.39
N LYS A 39 -23.83 14.70 -19.61
CA LYS A 39 -24.54 13.84 -18.65
C LYS A 39 -24.11 14.03 -17.19
N ALA A 40 -22.90 14.53 -16.95
CA ALA A 40 -22.39 14.73 -15.60
C ALA A 40 -23.31 15.66 -14.81
N ASN A 41 -23.76 15.19 -13.64
CA ASN A 41 -24.50 16.01 -12.69
C ASN A 41 -23.64 16.28 -11.46
N LEU A 42 -22.99 17.44 -11.46
CA LEU A 42 -22.17 17.95 -10.34
C LEU A 42 -22.81 19.17 -9.67
N SER A 43 -24.15 19.26 -9.71
CA SER A 43 -24.93 20.38 -9.14
C SER A 43 -24.70 20.59 -7.64
N GLY A 44 -24.32 19.55 -6.89
CA GLY A 44 -23.93 19.66 -5.48
C GLY A 44 -22.61 20.41 -5.24
N MET A 45 -21.78 20.60 -6.28
CA MET A 45 -20.54 21.37 -6.23
C MET A 45 -20.74 22.79 -6.80
N SER A 46 -21.43 22.91 -7.93
CA SER A 46 -21.66 24.18 -8.62
C SER A 46 -22.88 24.12 -9.54
N GLY A 47 -23.60 25.24 -9.67
CA GLY A 47 -24.69 25.41 -10.65
C GLY A 47 -24.23 25.67 -12.08
N ALA A 48 -22.93 25.63 -12.35
CA ALA A 48 -22.37 25.82 -13.68
C ALA A 48 -22.82 24.70 -14.65
N GLN A 49 -23.17 25.09 -15.87
CA GLN A 49 -23.47 24.14 -16.94
C GLN A 49 -22.18 23.52 -17.50
N ASN A 50 -22.24 22.27 -17.96
CA ASN A 50 -21.13 21.51 -18.55
C ASN A 50 -19.95 21.18 -17.61
N LEU A 51 -20.18 21.19 -16.29
CA LEU A 51 -19.18 20.74 -15.32
C LEU A 51 -19.11 19.21 -15.29
N HIS A 52 -17.92 18.66 -15.53
CA HIS A 52 -17.66 17.21 -15.52
C HIS A 52 -16.22 16.92 -15.06
N VAL A 53 -15.96 15.67 -14.69
CA VAL A 53 -14.62 15.21 -14.31
C VAL A 53 -13.80 14.94 -15.57
N SER A 54 -12.67 15.62 -15.72
CA SER A 54 -11.78 15.41 -16.85
C SER A 54 -10.84 14.23 -16.63
N LYS A 55 -10.22 14.14 -15.44
CA LYS A 55 -9.21 13.16 -15.04
C LYS A 55 -9.30 12.88 -13.53
N ILE A 56 -8.92 11.67 -13.12
CA ILE A 56 -8.71 11.32 -11.71
C ILE A 56 -7.29 10.80 -11.58
N VAL A 57 -6.44 11.49 -10.83
CA VAL A 57 -5.01 11.16 -10.69
C VAL A 57 -4.73 10.66 -9.30
N HIS A 58 -4.10 9.50 -9.19
CA HIS A 58 -3.57 8.97 -7.93
C HIS A 58 -2.07 8.75 -8.08
N LYS A 59 -1.28 9.58 -7.38
CA LYS A 59 0.17 9.46 -7.31
C LYS A 59 0.55 8.99 -5.90
N SER A 60 1.34 7.92 -5.82
CA SER A 60 1.77 7.33 -4.55
C SER A 60 3.28 7.06 -4.58
N PHE A 61 3.92 7.28 -3.44
CA PHE A 61 5.32 6.96 -3.20
C PHE A 61 5.43 6.15 -1.92
N LEU A 62 6.23 5.10 -1.94
CA LEU A 62 6.56 4.26 -0.80
C LEU A 62 8.03 3.90 -0.85
N GLU A 63 8.72 4.09 0.27
CA GLU A 63 10.07 3.60 0.49
C GLU A 63 10.06 2.72 1.74
N VAL A 64 10.64 1.53 1.64
CA VAL A 64 10.83 0.61 2.75
C VAL A 64 12.33 0.53 3.03
N ASN A 65 12.75 0.99 4.20
CA ASN A 65 14.13 1.01 4.65
C ASN A 65 14.22 0.68 6.17
N GLU A 66 15.44 0.65 6.70
CA GLU A 66 15.77 0.19 8.05
C GLU A 66 15.64 1.27 9.14
N GLU A 67 15.40 2.53 8.74
CA GLU A 67 15.76 3.75 9.48
C GLU A 67 15.00 3.95 10.81
N GLY A 68 13.96 3.15 11.09
CA GLY A 68 13.22 3.14 12.36
C GLY A 68 13.33 1.86 13.20
N THR A 69 13.93 0.78 12.66
CA THR A 69 13.97 -0.55 13.28
C THR A 69 15.41 -1.01 13.60
N GLU A 70 16.42 -0.36 13.02
CA GLU A 70 17.84 -0.71 13.17
C GLU A 70 18.29 -0.82 14.64
N ALA A 71 17.87 0.11 15.51
CA ALA A 71 18.23 0.10 16.93
C ALA A 71 17.59 -1.05 17.72
N ALA A 72 16.35 -1.43 17.39
CA ALA A 72 15.65 -2.52 18.07
C ALA A 72 16.14 -3.90 17.59
N ALA A 73 16.43 -4.04 16.29
CA ALA A 73 16.89 -5.28 15.68
C ALA A 73 18.26 -5.75 16.22
N ALA A 74 19.22 -4.84 16.38
CA ALA A 74 20.55 -5.18 16.90
C ALA A 74 20.51 -5.79 18.32
N THR A 75 19.62 -5.28 19.18
CA THR A 75 19.45 -5.80 20.54
C THR A 75 18.79 -7.18 20.55
N ALA A 76 17.77 -7.39 19.71
CA ALA A 76 17.09 -8.68 19.58
C ALA A 76 18.03 -9.76 19.03
N ALA A 77 18.85 -9.44 18.01
CA ALA A 77 19.80 -10.38 17.41
C ALA A 77 20.82 -10.92 18.42
N ALA A 78 21.31 -10.07 19.34
CA ALA A 78 22.25 -10.49 20.38
C ALA A 78 21.61 -11.45 21.40
N VAL A 79 20.32 -11.33 21.67
CA VAL A 79 19.57 -12.20 22.58
C VAL A 79 19.22 -13.53 21.91
N MET A 80 18.85 -13.50 20.63
CA MET A 80 18.35 -14.66 19.88
C MET A 80 19.47 -15.66 19.51
N PHE A 81 20.69 -15.19 19.25
CA PHE A 81 21.87 -16.06 19.06
C PHE A 81 22.15 -17.00 20.24
N CYS A 82 21.56 -16.74 21.41
CA CYS A 82 21.69 -17.57 22.60
C CYS A 82 20.62 -18.67 22.74
N LEU A 83 19.52 -18.68 21.95
CA LEU A 83 18.35 -19.53 22.22
C LEU A 83 17.59 -20.02 20.95
N SER A 84 17.79 -21.30 20.58
CA SER A 84 16.82 -22.21 19.93
C SER A 84 16.43 -22.06 18.43
N MET A 85 15.84 -23.14 17.89
CA MET A 85 15.36 -23.38 16.52
C MET A 85 14.55 -22.21 15.94
N GLU A 86 15.00 -21.73 14.77
CA GLU A 86 14.58 -20.47 14.16
C GLU A 86 13.58 -20.70 13.02
N GLU A 87 12.41 -20.07 13.11
CA GLU A 87 11.50 -19.95 11.98
C GLU A 87 11.94 -18.76 11.11
N ASN A 88 12.07 -18.99 9.81
CA ASN A 88 12.59 -18.00 8.86
C ASN A 88 11.48 -17.58 7.88
N PHE A 89 11.25 -16.28 7.75
CA PHE A 89 10.44 -15.68 6.70
C PHE A 89 11.34 -14.91 5.74
N ILE A 90 11.43 -15.38 4.50
CA ILE A 90 12.27 -14.77 3.47
C ILE A 90 11.37 -14.35 2.30
N ALA A 91 11.31 -13.04 2.04
CA ALA A 91 10.56 -12.47 0.93
C ALA A 91 11.42 -12.36 -0.34
N ASP A 92 11.90 -13.51 -0.85
CA ASP A 92 12.80 -13.64 -2.02
C ASP A 92 12.07 -13.89 -3.36
N HIS A 93 10.75 -13.75 -3.37
CA HIS A 93 9.89 -13.94 -4.54
C HIS A 93 8.70 -12.97 -4.48
N PRO A 94 7.91 -12.80 -5.57
CA PRO A 94 6.85 -11.81 -5.60
C PRO A 94 5.86 -11.93 -4.43
N PHE A 95 5.62 -10.81 -3.74
CA PHE A 95 4.72 -10.75 -2.59
C PHE A 95 3.76 -9.56 -2.68
N VAL A 96 2.67 -9.67 -1.93
CA VAL A 96 1.70 -8.59 -1.71
C VAL A 96 1.94 -8.00 -0.33
N PHE A 97 1.90 -6.68 -0.24
CA PHE A 97 2.01 -5.96 1.04
C PHE A 97 0.86 -4.96 1.17
N PHE A 98 0.53 -4.61 2.40
CA PHE A 98 -0.38 -3.52 2.67
C PHE A 98 0.01 -2.79 3.96
N ILE A 99 -0.25 -1.49 4.00
CA ILE A 99 -0.12 -0.68 5.20
C ILE A 99 -1.53 -0.41 5.71
N ARG A 100 -1.82 -0.79 6.95
CA ARG A 100 -3.16 -0.70 7.53
C ARG A 100 -3.12 0.16 8.79
N HIS A 101 -4.08 1.08 8.89
CA HIS A 101 -4.42 1.72 10.15
C HIS A 101 -5.31 0.78 10.95
N ASN A 102 -4.73 0.09 11.94
CA ASN A 102 -5.41 -0.95 12.71
C ASN A 102 -6.68 -0.46 13.43
N PRO A 103 -6.73 0.72 14.07
CA PRO A 103 -7.94 1.18 14.77
C PRO A 103 -9.16 1.36 13.86
N THR A 104 -8.97 1.86 12.63
CA THR A 104 -10.07 2.08 11.67
C THR A 104 -10.22 0.97 10.65
N ASN A 105 -9.35 -0.05 10.70
CA ASN A 105 -9.24 -1.09 9.70
C ASN A 105 -8.99 -0.59 8.26
N THR A 106 -8.51 0.64 8.09
CA THR A 106 -8.33 1.26 6.77
C THR A 106 -7.02 0.81 6.14
N ILE A 107 -7.08 0.37 4.88
CA ILE A 107 -5.89 0.12 4.06
C ILE A 107 -5.41 1.44 3.49
N LEU A 108 -4.21 1.86 3.86
CA LEU A 108 -3.55 3.07 3.40
C LEU A 108 -2.78 2.83 2.10
N PHE A 109 -2.12 1.66 2.02
CA PHE A 109 -1.39 1.21 0.84
C PHE A 109 -1.69 -0.26 0.59
N LEU A 110 -1.81 -0.65 -0.67
CA LEU A 110 -1.85 -2.03 -1.12
C LEU A 110 -0.98 -2.11 -2.36
N GLY A 111 -0.02 -3.02 -2.36
CA GLY A 111 0.91 -3.15 -3.47
C GLY A 111 1.41 -4.57 -3.65
N ARG A 112 1.99 -4.81 -4.81
CA ARG A 112 2.67 -6.06 -5.15
C ARG A 112 4.10 -5.72 -5.55
N PHE A 113 5.06 -6.36 -4.90
CA PHE A 113 6.47 -6.27 -5.26
C PHE A 113 6.87 -7.53 -6.01
N VAL A 114 7.49 -7.39 -7.18
CA VAL A 114 7.71 -8.51 -8.13
C VAL A 114 9.17 -8.72 -8.53
N SER A 115 10.08 -7.82 -8.12
CA SER A 115 11.52 -7.91 -8.42
C SER A 115 12.34 -7.75 -7.13
N PRO A 116 12.28 -8.74 -6.23
CA PRO A 116 13.02 -8.75 -4.98
C PRO A 116 14.53 -8.96 -5.15
#